data_AF-A0A2G9XMH0-F1
#
_entry.id   AF-A0A2G9XMH0-F1
#
_cell.length_a   1.000
_cell.length_b   1.000
_cell.length_c   1.000
_cell.angle_alpha   90.00
_cell.angle_beta   90.00
_cell.angle_gamma   90.00
#
_symmetry.space_group_name_H-M   'P 1'
#
loop_
_entity.id
_entity.type
_entity.pdbx_description
1 polymer ?
#
loop_
_entity_poly.entity_id
_entity_poly.type
_entity_poly.pdbx_seq_one_letter_code
_entity_poly.pdbx_strand_id
1 'polypeptide(L)'
;PVNALDHALRKALVKFYPQIDKMHLVDFKVRTIEGAEGTAAKVRVLIDSRDDKEIWSTIGVSTNIIEASWHALVDSIQYKLSKDMLI
;
A
#
# COMPACT_ATOMS: atom_id res chain seq x y z
N PRO A 1 -7.59 7.25 8.26
CA PRO A 1 -6.48 8.03 7.64
C PRO A 1 -5.93 7.38 6.36
N VAL A 2 -5.69 6.06 6.36
CA VAL A 2 -5.10 5.35 5.20
C VAL A 2 -5.96 5.42 3.95
N ASN A 3 -7.28 5.29 4.06
CA ASN A 3 -8.19 5.48 2.92
C ASN A 3 -8.08 6.88 2.29
N ALA A 4 -7.90 7.92 3.10
CA ALA A 4 -7.70 9.28 2.59
C ALA A 4 -6.35 9.43 1.88
N LEU A 5 -5.31 8.77 2.38
CA LEU A 5 -3.97 8.73 1.78
C LEU A 5 -3.99 8.02 0.43
N ASP A 6 -4.64 6.85 0.34
CA ASP A 6 -4.86 6.11 -0.90
C ASP A 6 -5.60 6.97 -1.93
N HIS A 7 -6.74 7.56 -1.53
CA HIS A 7 -7.52 8.41 -2.43
C HIS A 7 -6.72 9.63 -2.92
N ALA A 8 -5.99 10.32 -2.03
CA ALA A 8 -5.17 11.46 -2.40
C ALA A 8 -4.06 11.07 -3.38
N LEU A 9 -3.40 9.93 -3.15
CA LEU A 9 -2.32 9.43 -4.00
C LEU A 9 -2.84 9.02 -5.39
N ARG A 10 -3.95 8.29 -5.45
CA ARG A 10 -4.62 7.94 -6.72
C ARG A 10 -5.02 9.18 -7.49
N LYS A 11 -5.67 10.13 -6.83
CA LYS A 11 -6.12 11.39 -7.45
C LYS A 11 -4.94 12.20 -8.02
N ALA A 12 -3.79 12.18 -7.36
CA ALA A 12 -2.58 12.84 -7.85
C ALA A 12 -1.97 12.13 -9.07
N LEU A 13 -2.00 10.80 -9.10
CA LEU A 13 -1.32 10.00 -10.12
C LEU A 13 -2.18 9.71 -11.36
N VAL A 14 -3.51 9.69 -11.24
CA VAL A 14 -4.43 9.31 -12.33
C VAL A 14 -4.26 10.17 -13.59
N LYS A 15 -3.85 11.43 -13.42
CA LYS A 15 -3.56 12.34 -14.54
C LYS A 15 -2.43 11.83 -15.45
N PHE A 16 -1.45 11.14 -14.86
CA PHE A 16 -0.28 10.64 -15.57
C PHE A 16 -0.38 9.14 -15.88
N TYR A 17 -1.09 8.40 -15.04
CA TYR A 17 -1.27 6.96 -15.15
C TYR A 17 -2.76 6.60 -15.00
N PRO A 18 -3.58 6.75 -16.06
CA PRO A 18 -5.02 6.50 -16.00
C PRO A 18 -5.39 5.07 -15.57
N GLN A 19 -4.49 4.09 -15.77
CA GLN A 19 -4.67 2.71 -15.33
C GLN A 19 -4.84 2.55 -13.80
N ILE A 20 -4.38 3.52 -13.01
CA ILE A 20 -4.53 3.51 -11.54
C ILE A 20 -6.00 3.67 -11.14
N ASP A 21 -6.84 4.27 -11.97
CA ASP A 21 -8.27 4.49 -11.68
C ASP A 21 -9.04 3.17 -11.50
N LYS A 22 -8.56 2.12 -12.18
CA LYS A 22 -9.12 0.76 -12.09
C LYS A 22 -8.65 -0.01 -10.86
N MET A 23 -7.66 0.51 -10.15
CA MET A 23 -7.11 -0.13 -8.97
C MET A 23 -7.89 0.34 -7.73
N HIS A 24 -8.15 -0.58 -6.80
CA HIS A 24 -8.84 -0.29 -5.54
C HIS A 24 -8.20 -1.04 -4.37
N LEU A 25 -8.21 -0.41 -3.19
CA LEU A 25 -7.83 -1.06 -1.94
C LEU A 25 -8.95 -2.03 -1.50
N VAL A 26 -8.59 -3.28 -1.22
CA VAL A 26 -9.53 -4.36 -0.88
C VAL A 26 -9.50 -4.66 0.60
N ASP A 27 -8.31 -4.72 1.19
CA ASP A 27 -8.14 -5.04 2.61
C ASP A 27 -6.94 -4.28 3.19
N PHE A 28 -7.03 -4.02 4.49
CA PHE A 28 -6.02 -3.32 5.27
C PHE A 28 -5.90 -4.01 6.63
N LYS A 29 -4.75 -4.65 6.85
CA LYS A 29 -4.46 -5.39 8.08
C LYS A 29 -3.24 -4.82 8.76
N VAL A 30 -3.36 -4.56 10.07
CA VAL A 30 -2.27 -4.08 10.90
C VAL A 30 -1.88 -5.17 11.90
N ARG A 31 -0.58 -5.40 12.04
CA ARG A 31 -0.02 -6.29 13.05
C ARG A 31 1.13 -5.61 13.76
N THR A 32 1.12 -5.63 15.08
CA THR A 32 2.27 -5.25 15.89
C THR A 32 3.28 -6.41 15.89
N ILE A 33 4.55 -6.08 15.66
CA ILE A 33 5.67 -6.98 15.81
C ILE A 33 6.35 -6.59 17.13
N GLU A 34 6.28 -7.48 18.10
CA GLU A 34 6.99 -7.31 19.37
C GLU A 34 8.50 -7.30 19.10
N GLY A 35 9.18 -6.29 19.63
CA GLY A 35 10.64 -6.28 19.68
C GLY A 35 11.12 -7.23 20.76
N ALA A 36 12.27 -7.88 20.57
CA ALA A 36 12.98 -8.49 21.67
C ALA A 36 13.37 -7.40 22.70
N GLU A 37 13.42 -7.80 23.98
CA GLU A 37 13.60 -6.99 25.19
C GLU A 37 14.19 -5.58 24.96
N GLY A 38 13.37 -4.55 25.20
CA GLY A 38 13.82 -3.14 25.31
C GLY A 38 13.81 -2.30 24.03
N THR A 39 13.35 -2.82 22.89
CA THR A 39 13.38 -2.10 21.60
C THR A 39 12.01 -1.68 21.07
N ALA A 40 11.97 -0.58 20.31
CA ALA A 40 10.74 0.00 19.77
C ALA A 40 9.93 -1.01 18.95
N ALA A 41 8.69 -1.27 19.38
CA ALA A 41 7.76 -2.13 18.67
C ALA A 41 7.55 -1.64 17.23
N LYS A 42 7.55 -2.57 16.28
CA LYS A 42 7.31 -2.25 14.88
C LYS A 42 5.86 -2.54 14.53
N VAL A 43 5.32 -1.76 13.62
CA VAL A 43 4.01 -1.95 13.00
C VAL A 43 4.24 -2.51 11.60
N ARG A 44 3.61 -3.63 11.31
CA ARG A 44 3.48 -4.20 9.97
C ARG A 44 2.09 -3.92 9.44
N VAL A 45 2.02 -3.29 8.29
CA VAL A 45 0.79 -3.02 7.55
C VAL A 45 0.79 -3.89 6.30
N LEU A 46 -0.27 -4.67 6.11
CA LEU A 46 -0.52 -5.43 4.89
C LEU A 46 -1.71 -4.80 4.16
N ILE A 47 -1.51 -4.48 2.89
CA ILE A 47 -2.54 -3.92 2.01
C ILE A 47 -2.77 -4.89 0.86
N ASP A 48 -4.02 -5.29 0.71
CA ASP A 48 -4.48 -6.00 -0.48
C ASP A 48 -5.08 -4.97 -1.44
N SER A 49 -4.62 -5.00 -2.68
CA SER A 49 -5.11 -4.16 -3.77
C SER A 49 -5.55 -5.05 -4.92
N ARG A 50 -6.49 -4.56 -5.72
CA ARG A 50 -6.93 -5.25 -6.92
C ARG A 50 -7.12 -4.31 -8.07
N ASP A 51 -7.13 -4.88 -9.26
CA ASP A 51 -7.69 -4.27 -10.46
C ASP A 51 -8.69 -5.25 -11.12
N ASP A 52 -9.04 -5.00 -12.37
CA ASP A 52 -9.92 -5.87 -13.16
C ASP A 52 -9.35 -7.28 -13.43
N LYS A 53 -8.04 -7.50 -13.24
CA LYS A 53 -7.33 -8.72 -13.61
C LYS A 53 -7.02 -9.59 -12.41
N GLU A 54 -6.52 -8.99 -11.32
CA GLU A 54 -6.00 -9.76 -10.20
C GLU A 54 -6.01 -8.98 -8.87
N ILE A 55 -5.65 -9.70 -7.80
CA ILE A 55 -5.44 -9.19 -6.46
C ILE A 55 -3.97 -9.40 -6.10
N TRP A 56 -3.34 -8.39 -5.49
CA TRP A 56 -1.98 -8.49 -4.97
C TRP A 56 -1.90 -7.88 -3.57
N SER A 57 -0.90 -8.34 -2.82
CA SER A 57 -0.64 -7.90 -1.46
C SER A 57 0.71 -7.19 -1.37
N THR A 58 0.77 -6.15 -0.55
CA THR A 58 2.01 -5.43 -0.23
C THR A 58 2.14 -5.22 1.26
N ILE A 59 3.37 -5.12 1.74
CA ILE A 59 3.66 -5.02 3.17
C ILE A 59 4.60 -3.85 3.42
N GLY A 60 4.18 -2.94 4.29
CA GLY A 60 5.04 -1.90 4.85
C GLY A 60 5.32 -2.15 6.32
N VAL A 61 6.54 -1.85 6.76
CA VAL A 61 6.96 -2.01 8.16
C VAL A 61 7.64 -0.73 8.62
N SER A 62 7.19 -0.17 9.74
CA SER A 62 7.80 0.98 10.40
C SER A 62 7.44 0.99 11.89
N THR A 63 8.16 1.73 12.73
CA THR A 63 7.72 2.04 14.09
C THR A 63 6.50 2.98 14.12
N ASN A 64 6.15 3.61 12.99
CA ASN A 64 4.97 4.46 12.82
C ASN A 64 3.96 3.83 11.84
N ILE A 65 2.70 3.70 12.27
CA ILE A 65 1.62 3.12 11.46
C ILE A 65 1.37 3.89 10.15
N ILE A 66 1.51 5.22 10.16
CA ILE A 66 1.28 6.06 8.97
C ILE A 66 2.38 5.82 7.93
N GLU A 67 3.64 5.74 8.37
CA GLU A 67 4.77 5.45 7.49
C GLU A 67 4.70 4.01 6.95
N ALA A 68 4.39 3.03 7.81
CA ALA A 68 4.17 1.65 7.37
C ALA A 68 3.04 1.56 6.33
N SER A 69 1.97 2.34 6.51
CA SER A 69 0.86 2.41 5.54
C SER A 69 1.29 3.08 4.24
N TRP A 70 2.09 4.15 4.29
CA TRP A 70 2.62 4.82 3.12
C TRP A 70 3.50 3.89 2.27
N HIS A 71 4.41 3.16 2.91
CA HIS A 71 5.26 2.18 2.21
C HIS A 71 4.43 1.12 1.50
N ALA A 72 3.47 0.49 2.19
CA ALA A 72 2.60 -0.51 1.57
C ALA A 72 1.79 0.08 0.38
N LEU A 73 1.23 1.28 0.52
CA LEU A 73 0.46 1.93 -0.55
C LEU A 73 1.32 2.23 -1.79
N VAL A 74 2.50 2.82 -1.58
CA VAL A 74 3.41 3.18 -2.67
C VAL A 74 3.88 1.91 -3.40
N ASP A 75 4.29 0.88 -2.66
CA ASP A 75 4.71 -0.40 -3.23
C ASP A 75 3.58 -1.03 -4.06
N SER A 76 2.34 -0.93 -3.58
CA SER A 76 1.17 -1.48 -4.28
C SER A 76 0.91 -0.79 -5.62
N ILE A 77 1.02 0.54 -5.66
CA ILE A 77 0.87 1.31 -6.89
C ILE A 77 2.04 1.07 -7.84
N GLN A 78 3.27 1.03 -7.32
CA GLN A 78 4.46 0.73 -8.12
C GLN A 78 4.39 -0.66 -8.74
N TYR A 79 3.92 -1.66 -8.00
CA TYR A 79 3.68 -3.00 -8.52
C TYR A 79 2.70 -2.96 -9.71
N LYS A 80 1.57 -2.28 -9.56
CA LYS A 80 0.58 -2.11 -10.64
C LYS A 80 1.17 -1.46 -11.88
N LEU A 81 1.87 -0.34 -11.72
CA LEU A 81 2.47 0.39 -12.84
C LEU A 81 3.56 -0.42 -13.54
N SER A 82 4.41 -1.10 -12.77
CA SER A 82 5.47 -1.94 -13.31
C SER A 82 4.89 -3.11 -14.11
N LYS A 83 3.82 -3.73 -13.60
CA LYS A 83 3.15 -4.84 -14.27
C LYS A 83 2.45 -4.43 -15.56
N ASP A 84 1.83 -3.25 -15.58
CA ASP A 84 1.17 -2.72 -16.78
C ASP A 84 2.15 -2.27 -17.86
N MET A 85 3.36 -1.84 -17.49
CA MET A 85 4.39 -1.38 -18.43
C MET A 85 5.19 -2.53 -19.07
N LEU A 86 5.12 -3.74 -18.50
CA LEU A 86 5.83 -4.92 -18.99
C LEU A 86 5.06 -5.70 -20.07
N ILE A 87 4.11 -5.07 -20.77
CA ILE A 87 3.30 -5.66 -21.85
C ILE A 87 3.42 -4.84 -23.14
#